data_AF-A0A7S2CB01-F1
#
_entry.id   AF-A0A7S2CB01-F1
#
_cell.length_a   1.000
_cell.length_b   1.000
_cell.length_c   1.000
_cell.angle_alpha   90.00
_cell.angle_beta   90.00
_cell.angle_gamma   90.00
#
_symmetry.space_group_name_H-M   'P 1'
#
loop_
_entity.id
_entity.type
_entity.pdbx_description
1 polymer ?
#
loop_
_entity_poly.entity_id
_entity_poly.type
_entity_poly.pdbx_seq_one_letter_code
_entity_poly.pdbx_strand_id
1 'polypeptide(L)'
;FEDDAERACQEALDEAMKHNSTDSHEPIQGMASLRLSQGNHAEASQLMQTAVLRIQHANPPIDSEMRLASARLLLECAPYAADAADSALSLLSDIMREDDENVEIWFLMGVAFYQQSPPDLELAKEYLEKARTMLDALRTAMLGEEFPYEDQVLLVNEQLQLVEKGIMEGPPADAMEQEGDEEGAFVMDEH
;
A
#
# COMPACT_ATOMS: atom_id res chain seq x y z
N PHE A 1 -5.03 11.88 -26.49
CA PHE A 1 -3.69 11.88 -25.91
C PHE A 1 -2.81 12.69 -26.84
N GLU A 2 -2.16 13.74 -26.33
CA GLU A 2 -1.18 14.47 -27.13
C GLU A 2 0.08 13.60 -27.20
N ASP A 3 0.54 13.28 -28.41
CA ASP A 3 1.68 12.39 -28.67
C ASP A 3 3.02 12.87 -28.05
N ASP A 4 3.03 14.05 -27.40
CA ASP A 4 4.20 14.67 -26.77
C ASP A 4 4.12 14.75 -25.23
N ALA A 5 2.98 14.41 -24.62
CA ALA A 5 2.78 14.61 -23.18
C ALA A 5 3.73 13.76 -22.32
N GLU A 6 3.93 12.50 -22.71
CA GLU A 6 4.84 11.58 -22.00
C GLU A 6 6.30 12.01 -22.13
N ARG A 7 6.73 12.41 -23.33
CA ARG A 7 8.09 12.91 -23.56
C ARG A 7 8.36 14.18 -22.76
N ALA A 8 7.44 15.14 -22.78
CA ALA A 8 7.56 16.36 -21.99
C ALA A 8 7.63 16.07 -20.48
N CYS A 9 6.84 15.09 -19.99
CA CYS A 9 6.89 14.64 -18.60
C CYS A 9 8.25 14.03 -18.25
N GLN A 10 8.77 13.15 -19.11
CA GLN A 10 10.10 12.54 -18.94
C GLN A 10 11.19 13.61 -18.88
N GLU A 11 11.21 14.56 -19.83
CA GLU A 11 12.23 15.61 -19.88
C GLU A 11 12.21 16.50 -18.62
N ALA A 12 11.02 16.87 -18.16
CA ALA A 12 10.86 17.68 -16.94
C ALA A 12 11.31 16.92 -15.69
N LEU A 13 10.96 15.64 -15.57
CA LEU A 13 11.35 14.81 -14.42
C LEU A 13 12.84 14.46 -14.46
N ASP A 14 13.43 14.23 -15.62
CA ASP A 14 14.87 14.03 -15.78
C ASP A 14 15.65 15.27 -15.31
N GLU A 15 15.16 16.47 -15.66
CA GLU A 15 15.77 17.71 -15.19
C GLU A 15 15.60 17.88 -13.67
N ALA A 16 14.40 17.64 -13.14
CA ALA A 16 14.15 17.68 -11.70
C ALA A 16 15.04 16.69 -10.92
N MET A 17 15.26 15.49 -11.48
CA MET A 17 16.10 14.46 -10.88
C MET A 17 17.58 14.86 -10.80
N LYS A 18 18.09 15.74 -11.68
CA LYS A 18 19.46 16.31 -11.57
C LYS A 18 19.63 17.20 -10.34
N HIS A 19 18.53 17.80 -9.87
CA HIS A 19 18.50 18.68 -8.71
C HIS A 19 17.88 18.02 -7.48
N ASN A 20 17.61 16.72 -7.54
CA ASN A 20 16.95 15.97 -6.49
C ASN A 20 17.86 15.80 -5.26
N SER A 21 17.83 16.80 -4.37
CA SER A 21 18.42 16.73 -3.04
C SER A 21 17.68 15.71 -2.18
N THR A 22 18.33 15.22 -1.13
CA THR A 22 17.71 14.29 -0.16
C THR A 22 16.40 14.83 0.42
N ASP A 23 16.27 16.15 0.55
CA ASP A 23 15.08 16.81 1.12
C ASP A 23 13.91 16.93 0.13
N SER A 24 14.11 16.67 -1.17
CA SER A 24 13.05 16.72 -2.18
C SER A 24 12.52 15.32 -2.46
N HIS A 25 11.19 15.18 -2.40
CA HIS A 25 10.48 13.89 -2.46
C HIS A 25 9.59 13.79 -3.71
N GLU A 26 9.17 14.93 -4.22
CA GLU A 26 8.29 15.07 -5.38
C GLU A 26 8.93 14.57 -6.68
N PRO A 27 10.21 14.84 -6.98
CA PRO A 27 10.83 14.35 -8.21
C PRO A 27 10.89 12.83 -8.27
N ILE A 28 11.17 12.18 -7.13
CA ILE A 28 11.27 10.72 -7.08
C ILE A 28 9.90 10.04 -7.18
N GLN A 29 8.87 10.60 -6.54
CA GLN A 29 7.49 10.12 -6.67
C GLN A 29 6.96 10.33 -8.09
N GLY A 30 7.20 11.51 -8.68
CA GLY A 30 6.81 11.82 -10.06
C GLY A 30 7.48 10.88 -11.07
N MET A 31 8.78 10.62 -10.90
CA MET A 31 9.49 9.66 -11.74
C MET A 31 8.94 8.23 -11.54
N ALA A 32 8.67 7.81 -10.31
CA ALA A 32 8.08 6.49 -10.04
C ALA A 32 6.70 6.34 -10.72
N SER A 33 5.84 7.35 -10.61
CA SER A 33 4.53 7.39 -11.27
C SER A 33 4.66 7.31 -12.80
N LEU A 34 5.60 8.06 -13.39
CA LEU A 34 5.88 7.96 -14.83
C LEU A 34 6.32 6.54 -15.20
N ARG A 35 7.23 5.92 -14.43
CA ARG A 35 7.68 4.54 -14.67
C ARG A 35 6.56 3.52 -14.57
N LEU A 36 5.64 3.67 -13.62
CA LEU A 36 4.43 2.83 -13.54
C LEU A 36 3.58 2.95 -14.80
N SER A 37 3.34 4.18 -15.27
CA SER A 37 2.55 4.43 -16.49
C SER A 37 3.18 3.83 -17.76
N GLN A 38 4.50 3.72 -17.79
CA GLN A 38 5.28 3.10 -18.87
C GLN A 38 5.40 1.57 -18.76
N GLY A 39 4.85 0.95 -17.71
CA GLY A 39 5.02 -0.48 -17.43
C GLY A 39 6.41 -0.86 -16.93
N ASN A 40 7.24 0.10 -16.56
CA ASN A 40 8.59 -0.13 -16.03
C ASN A 40 8.55 -0.29 -14.51
N HIS A 41 7.88 -1.34 -14.05
CA HIS A 41 7.59 -1.58 -12.64
C HIS A 41 8.86 -1.76 -11.80
N ALA A 42 9.91 -2.39 -12.34
CA ALA A 42 11.15 -2.62 -11.62
C ALA A 42 11.84 -1.29 -11.24
N GLU A 43 11.87 -0.33 -12.16
CA GLU A 43 12.46 0.99 -11.88
C GLU A 43 11.58 1.80 -10.93
N ALA A 44 10.25 1.74 -11.09
CA ALA A 44 9.31 2.36 -10.16
C ALA A 44 9.53 1.87 -8.72
N SER A 45 9.64 0.56 -8.51
CA SER A 45 9.88 -0.03 -7.19
C SER A 45 11.21 0.43 -6.58
N GLN A 46 12.28 0.51 -7.37
CA GLN A 46 13.59 1.01 -6.90
C GLN A 46 13.54 2.49 -6.48
N LEU A 47 12.83 3.32 -7.26
CA LEU A 47 12.61 4.72 -6.91
C LEU A 47 11.81 4.83 -5.61
N MET A 48 10.77 4.02 -5.44
CA MET A 48 9.94 4.04 -4.24
C MET A 48 10.68 3.53 -3.00
N GLN A 49 11.51 2.49 -3.10
CA GLN A 49 12.39 2.06 -1.99
C GLN A 49 13.32 3.19 -1.54
N THR A 50 13.89 3.93 -2.50
CA THR A 50 14.71 5.11 -2.20
C THR A 50 13.89 6.21 -1.53
N ALA A 51 12.65 6.44 -1.99
CA ALA A 51 11.75 7.43 -1.39
C ALA A 51 11.41 7.09 0.07
N VAL A 52 11.08 5.82 0.36
CA VAL A 52 10.80 5.34 1.72
C VAL A 52 11.97 5.61 2.66
N LEU A 53 13.20 5.27 2.23
CA LEU A 53 14.40 5.52 3.04
C LEU A 53 14.56 7.02 3.35
N ARG A 54 14.32 7.90 2.38
CA ARG A 54 14.39 9.36 2.60
C ARG A 54 13.33 9.83 3.57
N ILE A 55 12.09 9.38 3.40
CA ILE A 55 10.96 9.74 4.28
C ILE A 55 11.26 9.33 5.72
N GLN A 56 11.74 8.11 5.95
CA GLN A 56 12.03 7.59 7.29
C GLN A 56 13.19 8.32 8.00
N HIS A 57 14.14 8.89 7.23
CA HIS A 57 15.29 9.61 7.78
C HIS A 57 15.13 11.14 7.73
N ALA A 58 14.01 11.64 7.22
CA ALA A 58 13.75 13.07 7.10
C ALA A 58 13.65 13.74 8.48
N ASN A 59 14.31 14.87 8.62
CA ASN A 59 14.22 15.70 9.82
C ASN A 59 14.23 17.19 9.41
N PRO A 60 13.11 17.92 9.54
CA PRO A 60 11.84 17.49 10.15
C PRO A 60 11.11 16.39 9.36
N PRO A 61 10.13 15.70 9.97
CA PRO A 61 9.31 14.71 9.27
C PRO A 61 8.64 15.28 8.02
N ILE A 62 8.50 14.45 6.99
CA ILE A 62 7.78 14.80 5.77
C ILE A 62 6.29 14.90 6.04
N ASP A 63 5.63 15.83 5.35
CA ASP A 63 4.19 16.04 5.41
C ASP A 63 3.40 14.73 5.19
N SER A 64 2.29 14.58 5.91
CA SER A 64 1.47 13.37 5.87
C SER A 64 0.83 13.13 4.50
N GLU A 65 0.45 14.17 3.76
CA GLU A 65 -0.11 14.06 2.42
C GLU A 65 0.92 13.50 1.44
N MET A 66 2.18 13.95 1.56
CA MET A 66 3.29 13.46 0.74
C MET A 66 3.63 12.00 1.07
N ARG A 67 3.60 11.61 2.36
CA ARG A 67 3.77 10.21 2.77
C ARG A 67 2.62 9.33 2.28
N LEU A 68 1.38 9.83 2.32
CA LEU A 68 0.20 9.14 1.81
C LEU A 68 0.31 8.91 0.30
N ALA A 69 0.78 9.90 -0.46
CA ALA A 69 1.05 9.75 -1.89
C ALA A 69 2.11 8.66 -2.16
N SER A 70 3.17 8.60 -1.35
CA SER A 70 4.15 7.50 -1.43
C SER A 70 3.54 6.14 -1.11
N ALA A 71 2.66 6.03 -0.11
CA ALA A 71 1.99 4.78 0.21
C ALA A 71 1.12 4.26 -0.95
N ARG A 72 0.39 5.14 -1.65
CA ARG A 72 -0.38 4.77 -2.85
C ARG A 72 0.51 4.20 -3.95
N LEU A 73 1.62 4.88 -4.27
CA LEU A 73 2.58 4.41 -5.28
C LEU A 73 3.24 3.07 -4.88
N LEU A 74 3.52 2.86 -3.59
CA LEU A 74 4.02 1.56 -3.10
C LEU A 74 3.01 0.44 -3.31
N LEU A 75 1.72 0.68 -3.09
CA LEU A 75 0.67 -0.31 -3.34
C LEU A 75 0.48 -0.60 -4.84
N GLU A 76 0.68 0.40 -5.71
CA GLU A 76 0.75 0.15 -7.16
C GLU A 76 1.97 -0.71 -7.55
N CYS A 77 3.06 -0.61 -6.80
CA CYS A 77 4.27 -1.43 -6.98
C CYS A 77 4.17 -2.83 -6.37
N ALA A 78 3.28 -3.08 -5.41
CA ALA A 78 3.22 -4.32 -4.63
C ALA A 78 3.05 -5.61 -5.44
N PRO A 79 2.28 -5.65 -6.56
CA PRO A 79 2.24 -6.84 -7.41
C PRO A 79 3.59 -7.22 -8.04
N TYR A 80 4.57 -6.30 -8.04
CA TYR A 80 5.86 -6.44 -8.69
C TYR A 80 7.05 -6.44 -7.70
N ALA A 81 6.82 -6.07 -6.44
CA ALA A 81 7.83 -5.99 -5.39
C ALA A 81 7.24 -6.41 -4.05
N ALA A 82 7.70 -7.56 -3.54
CA ALA A 82 7.13 -8.22 -2.36
C ALA A 82 7.16 -7.37 -1.08
N ASP A 83 8.15 -6.48 -0.95
CA ASP A 83 8.35 -5.60 0.20
C ASP A 83 7.58 -4.27 0.11
N ALA A 84 6.93 -3.98 -1.02
CA ALA A 84 6.28 -2.69 -1.22
C ALA A 84 5.01 -2.56 -0.37
N ALA A 85 4.25 -3.64 -0.18
CA ALA A 85 3.09 -3.65 0.72
C ALA A 85 3.51 -3.39 2.18
N ASP A 86 4.58 -4.03 2.66
CA ASP A 86 5.12 -3.80 4.00
C ASP A 86 5.64 -2.36 4.18
N SER A 87 6.28 -1.83 3.15
CA SER A 87 6.74 -0.44 3.14
C SER A 87 5.58 0.55 3.18
N ALA A 88 4.50 0.27 2.44
CA ALA A 88 3.26 1.05 2.49
C ALA A 88 2.63 1.00 3.88
N LEU A 89 2.52 -0.18 4.49
CA LEU A 89 2.02 -0.36 5.86
C LEU A 89 2.82 0.45 6.88
N SER A 90 4.15 0.48 6.75
CA SER A 90 5.00 1.30 7.64
C SER A 90 4.62 2.77 7.56
N LEU A 91 4.48 3.32 6.35
CA LEU A 91 4.12 4.73 6.17
C LEU A 91 2.69 5.02 6.64
N LEU A 92 1.73 4.17 6.25
CA LEU A 92 0.32 4.33 6.62
C LEU A 92 0.11 4.21 8.13
N SER A 93 0.85 3.33 8.80
CA SER A 93 0.81 3.21 10.27
C SER A 93 1.29 4.48 10.97
N ASP A 94 2.32 5.14 10.43
CA ASP A 94 2.80 6.40 10.98
C ASP A 94 1.79 7.53 10.76
N ILE A 95 1.21 7.62 9.56
CA ILE A 95 0.17 8.63 9.25
C ILE A 95 -1.08 8.40 10.11
N MET A 96 -1.52 7.15 10.28
CA MET A 96 -2.69 6.82 11.10
C MET A 96 -2.52 7.21 12.57
N ARG A 97 -1.29 7.15 13.10
CA ARG A 97 -1.02 7.62 14.48
C ARG A 97 -1.15 9.13 14.63
N GLU A 98 -1.02 9.87 13.53
CA GLU A 98 -1.18 11.33 13.50
C GLU A 98 -2.64 11.73 13.32
N ASP A 99 -3.37 11.03 12.45
CA ASP A 99 -4.79 11.23 12.16
C ASP A 99 -5.46 9.91 11.73
N ASP A 100 -6.33 9.38 12.59
CA ASP A 100 -7.11 8.16 12.32
C ASP A 100 -8.54 8.45 11.83
N GLU A 101 -8.89 9.71 11.54
CA GLU A 101 -10.21 10.09 11.01
C GLU A 101 -10.28 10.03 9.48
N ASN A 102 -9.13 9.85 8.80
CA ASN A 102 -9.08 9.74 7.35
C ASN A 102 -9.44 8.31 6.86
N VAL A 103 -10.63 8.19 6.27
CA VAL A 103 -11.19 6.95 5.69
C VAL A 103 -10.23 6.26 4.70
N GLU A 104 -9.51 7.05 3.91
CA GLU A 104 -8.63 6.50 2.89
C GLU A 104 -7.47 5.71 3.52
N ILE A 105 -6.93 6.16 4.65
CA ILE A 105 -5.84 5.47 5.32
C ILE A 105 -6.31 4.08 5.77
N TRP A 106 -7.53 3.97 6.31
CA TRP A 106 -8.14 2.68 6.67
C TRP A 106 -8.31 1.77 5.46
N PHE A 107 -8.81 2.30 4.34
CA PHE A 107 -8.95 1.54 3.11
C PHE A 107 -7.59 1.05 2.59
N LEU A 108 -6.58 1.92 2.51
CA LEU A 108 -5.26 1.57 2.02
C LEU A 108 -4.52 0.58 2.93
N MET A 109 -4.71 0.64 4.26
CA MET A 109 -4.19 -0.38 5.17
C MET A 109 -4.78 -1.75 4.87
N GLY A 110 -6.10 -1.82 4.65
CA GLY A 110 -6.77 -3.06 4.27
C GLY A 110 -6.26 -3.63 2.94
N VAL A 111 -6.06 -2.77 1.93
CA VAL A 111 -5.44 -3.15 0.65
C VAL A 111 -4.00 -3.65 0.86
N ALA A 112 -3.23 -2.98 1.72
CA ALA A 112 -1.84 -3.34 1.97
C ALA A 112 -1.71 -4.72 2.63
N PHE A 113 -2.50 -5.01 3.67
CA PHE A 113 -2.55 -6.35 4.29
C PHE A 113 -2.98 -7.43 3.29
N TYR A 114 -3.92 -7.12 2.39
CA TYR A 114 -4.33 -8.04 1.32
C TYR A 114 -3.21 -8.29 0.27
N GLN A 115 -2.32 -7.32 0.05
CA GLN A 115 -1.24 -7.41 -0.92
C GLN A 115 0.10 -7.88 -0.34
N GLN A 116 0.18 -8.15 0.97
CA GLN A 116 1.34 -8.78 1.56
C GLN A 116 1.58 -10.20 0.99
N SER A 117 2.81 -10.69 1.15
CA SER A 117 3.20 -12.03 0.73
C SER A 117 3.81 -12.80 1.92
N PRO A 118 3.03 -13.64 2.64
CA PRO A 118 1.62 -13.97 2.42
C PRO A 118 0.64 -12.87 2.87
N PRO A 119 -0.60 -12.85 2.34
CA PRO A 119 -1.60 -11.85 2.73
C PRO A 119 -2.17 -12.14 4.12
N ASP A 120 -2.38 -11.08 4.91
CA ASP A 120 -3.13 -11.16 6.18
C ASP A 120 -4.59 -10.78 5.92
N LEU A 121 -5.40 -11.80 5.60
CA LEU A 121 -6.79 -11.59 5.18
C LEU A 121 -7.70 -11.14 6.33
N GLU A 122 -7.39 -11.52 7.58
CA GLU A 122 -8.18 -11.13 8.74
C GLU A 122 -7.96 -9.64 9.05
N LEU A 123 -6.70 -9.18 9.07
CA LEU A 123 -6.42 -7.75 9.22
C LEU A 123 -6.92 -6.97 8.01
N ALA A 124 -6.72 -7.46 6.78
CA ALA A 124 -7.26 -6.80 5.60
C ALA A 124 -8.76 -6.53 5.73
N LYS A 125 -9.52 -7.53 6.17
CA LYS A 125 -10.96 -7.42 6.40
C LYS A 125 -11.30 -6.39 7.48
N GLU A 126 -10.63 -6.46 8.64
CA GLU A 126 -10.87 -5.56 9.77
C GLU A 126 -10.72 -4.08 9.36
N TYR A 127 -9.62 -3.73 8.68
CA TYR A 127 -9.37 -2.36 8.24
C TYR A 127 -10.37 -1.87 7.18
N LEU A 128 -10.78 -2.75 6.25
CA LEU A 128 -11.81 -2.42 5.25
C LEU A 128 -13.20 -2.25 5.85
N GLU A 129 -13.58 -3.08 6.84
CA GLU A 129 -14.84 -2.94 7.57
C GLU A 129 -14.87 -1.63 8.38
N LYS A 130 -13.73 -1.20 8.92
CA LYS A 130 -13.60 0.11 9.56
C LYS A 130 -13.80 1.25 8.56
N ALA A 131 -13.15 1.20 7.40
CA ALA A 131 -13.34 2.18 6.33
C ALA A 131 -14.81 2.26 5.88
N ARG A 132 -15.47 1.10 5.70
CA ARG A 132 -16.91 1.00 5.42
C ARG A 132 -17.76 1.71 6.47
N THR A 133 -17.50 1.40 7.75
CA THR A 133 -18.25 1.97 8.88
C THR A 133 -18.13 3.50 8.92
N MET A 134 -16.95 4.04 8.63
CA MET A 134 -16.74 5.49 8.59
C MET A 134 -17.50 6.14 7.43
N LEU A 135 -17.52 5.52 6.24
CA LEU A 135 -18.31 6.00 5.11
C LEU A 135 -19.82 5.98 5.41
N ASP A 136 -20.32 4.94 6.07
CA ASP A 136 -21.74 4.84 6.47
C ASP A 136 -22.11 5.92 7.50
N ALA A 137 -21.19 6.23 8.43
CA ALA A 137 -21.36 7.33 9.39
C ALA A 137 -21.42 8.69 8.68
N LEU A 138 -20.52 8.95 7.72
CA LEU A 138 -20.53 10.17 6.90
C LEU A 138 -21.83 10.30 6.12
N ARG A 139 -22.28 9.21 5.47
CA ARG A 139 -23.54 9.18 4.73
C ARG A 139 -24.73 9.52 5.61
N THR A 140 -24.77 8.96 6.83
CA THR A 140 -25.83 9.24 7.80
C THR A 140 -25.84 10.70 8.24
N ALA A 141 -24.65 11.28 8.44
CA ALA A 141 -24.49 12.69 8.82
C ALA A 141 -24.96 13.68 7.73
N MET A 142 -24.97 13.28 6.45
CA MET A 142 -25.40 14.12 5.33
C MET A 142 -26.92 14.21 5.12
N LEU A 143 -27.73 13.57 5.98
CA LEU A 143 -29.19 13.76 6.07
C LEU A 143 -29.99 13.70 4.74
N GLY A 144 -29.57 12.88 3.77
CA GLY A 144 -30.29 12.65 2.51
C GLY A 144 -29.89 13.55 1.35
N GLU A 145 -28.79 14.30 1.48
CA GLU A 145 -28.10 14.89 0.32
C GLU A 145 -27.43 13.81 -0.55
N GLU A 146 -27.08 14.19 -1.78
CA GLU A 146 -26.27 13.33 -2.66
C GLU A 146 -24.93 13.03 -1.98
N PHE A 147 -24.61 11.75 -1.82
CA PHE A 147 -23.41 11.32 -1.13
C PHE A 147 -22.20 11.34 -2.08
N PRO A 148 -21.22 12.23 -1.90
CA PRO A 148 -20.15 12.45 -2.87
C PRO A 148 -19.10 11.34 -2.89
N TYR A 149 -19.17 10.39 -1.94
CA TYR A 149 -18.20 9.32 -1.77
C TYR A 149 -18.76 7.95 -2.19
N GLU A 150 -19.74 7.92 -3.11
CA GLU A 150 -20.32 6.66 -3.60
C GLU A 150 -19.26 5.75 -4.26
N ASP A 151 -18.30 6.34 -4.99
CA ASP A 151 -17.20 5.60 -5.60
C ASP A 151 -16.28 4.96 -4.54
N GLN A 152 -16.02 5.66 -3.43
CA GLN A 152 -15.23 5.11 -2.31
C GLN A 152 -15.96 3.96 -1.64
N VAL A 153 -17.29 4.08 -1.49
CA VAL A 153 -18.15 3.01 -0.99
C VAL A 153 -18.08 1.79 -1.91
N LEU A 154 -18.11 1.98 -3.23
CA LEU A 154 -17.97 0.89 -4.18
C LEU A 154 -16.60 0.20 -4.04
N LEU A 155 -15.50 0.96 -4.05
CA LEU A 155 -14.14 0.43 -3.95
C LEU A 155 -13.92 -0.41 -2.68
N VAL A 156 -14.37 0.08 -1.52
CA VAL A 156 -14.27 -0.68 -0.26
C VAL A 156 -15.08 -2.00 -0.35
N ASN A 157 -16.19 -2.04 -1.10
CA ASN A 157 -17.05 -3.22 -1.18
C ASN A 157 -16.42 -4.27 -2.08
N GLU A 158 -15.89 -3.83 -3.22
CA GLU A 158 -15.15 -4.70 -4.14
C GLU A 158 -13.93 -5.31 -3.45
N GLN A 159 -13.18 -4.52 -2.69
CA GLN A 159 -12.03 -5.02 -1.95
C GLN A 159 -12.43 -6.00 -0.82
N LEU A 160 -13.51 -5.72 -0.07
CA LEU A 160 -14.05 -6.66 0.92
C LEU A 160 -14.43 -8.00 0.28
N GLN A 161 -15.08 -7.99 -0.89
CA GLN A 161 -15.45 -9.22 -1.59
C GLN A 161 -14.22 -10.06 -1.99
N LEU A 162 -13.12 -9.42 -2.40
CA LEU A 162 -11.86 -10.10 -2.71
C LEU A 162 -11.27 -10.78 -1.47
N VAL A 163 -11.26 -10.07 -0.33
CA VAL A 163 -10.76 -10.60 0.95
C VAL A 163 -11.63 -11.76 1.43
N GLU A 164 -12.96 -11.60 1.45
CA GLU A 164 -13.91 -12.63 1.88
C GLU A 164 -13.81 -13.90 1.02
N LYS A 165 -13.63 -13.73 -0.29
CA LYS A 165 -13.38 -14.86 -1.19
C LYS A 165 -12.08 -15.58 -0.82
N GLY A 166 -11.00 -14.85 -0.57
CA GLY A 166 -9.71 -15.42 -0.14
C GLY A 166 -9.83 -16.22 1.17
N ILE A 167 -10.57 -15.69 2.15
CA ILE A 167 -10.83 -16.38 3.42
C ILE A 167 -11.60 -17.68 3.19
N MET A 168 -12.62 -17.66 2.32
CA MET A 168 -13.44 -18.83 2.01
C MET A 168 -12.67 -19.92 1.27
N GLU A 169 -11.77 -19.54 0.35
CA GLU A 169 -10.94 -20.47 -0.42
C GLU A 169 -9.85 -21.12 0.45
N GLY A 170 -9.42 -20.44 1.52
CA GLY A 170 -8.39 -20.92 2.43
C GLY A 170 -7.00 -20.99 1.77
N PRO A 171 -5.95 -21.36 2.52
CA PRO A 171 -4.63 -21.55 1.94
C PRO A 171 -4.65 -22.69 0.90
N PRO A 172 -3.83 -22.62 -0.18
CA PRO A 172 -3.71 -23.71 -1.13
C PRO A 172 -3.39 -25.03 -0.43
N ALA A 173 -3.98 -26.14 -0.88
CA ALA A 173 -3.79 -27.47 -0.27
C ALA A 173 -2.31 -27.85 -0.09
N ASP A 174 -1.45 -27.44 -1.03
CA ASP A 174 -0.02 -27.72 -1.04
C ASP A 174 0.78 -26.96 0.04
N ALA A 175 0.20 -25.93 0.67
CA ALA A 175 0.79 -25.21 1.81
C ALA A 175 0.57 -25.94 3.14
N MET A 176 -0.39 -26.88 3.20
CA MET A 176 -0.69 -27.66 4.42
C MET A 176 0.25 -28.86 4.60
N GLU A 177 1.09 -29.19 3.61
CA GLU A 177 2.00 -30.35 3.66
C GLU A 177 3.36 -30.07 4.31
N GLN A 178 3.65 -28.83 4.75
CA GLN A 178 4.97 -28.46 5.29
C GLN A 178 5.07 -28.34 6.82
N GLU A 179 3.96 -28.46 7.58
CA GLU A 179 3.99 -28.38 9.07
C GLU A 179 3.89 -29.74 9.77
N GLY A 180 4.47 -30.80 9.19
CA GLY A 180 4.43 -32.13 9.81
C GLY A 180 5.69 -32.93 9.54
N ASP A 181 6.81 -32.57 10.16
CA ASP A 181 7.88 -33.52 10.58
C ASP A 181 9.05 -32.78 11.29
N GLU A 182 8.82 -32.32 12.52
CA GLU A 182 9.92 -32.13 13.49
C GLU A 182 9.51 -32.70 14.87
N GLU A 183 9.15 -33.99 14.91
CA GLU A 183 9.23 -34.77 16.15
C GLU A 183 10.30 -35.87 16.00
N GLY A 184 11.41 -35.74 16.74
CA GLY A 184 12.22 -36.90 17.14
C GLY A 184 13.73 -36.77 17.02
N ALA A 185 14.36 -36.04 17.92
CA ALA A 185 15.75 -36.31 18.31
C ALA A 185 15.99 -35.99 19.79
N PHE A 186 15.30 -36.68 20.69
CA PHE A 186 15.73 -36.79 22.09
C PHE A 186 16.85 -37.82 22.15
N VAL A 187 18.11 -37.36 22.04
CA VAL A 187 19.27 -38.20 22.30
C VAL A 187 19.40 -38.35 23.82
N MET A 188 18.99 -39.51 24.34
CA MET A 188 19.36 -39.93 25.70
C MET A 188 20.86 -40.23 25.72
N ASP A 189 21.58 -39.41 26.47
CA ASP A 189 22.98 -39.63 26.82
C ASP A 189 23.02 -40.65 27.97
N GLU A 190 23.48 -41.88 27.70
CA GLU A 190 23.79 -42.88 28.72
C GLU A 190 25.32 -43.05 28.86
N HIS A 191 25.82 -42.52 29.99
CA HIS A 191 27.00 -42.93 30.79
C HIS A 191 28.41 -42.81 30.21
#